data_AF-A0A2J7PLS5-F1
#
_entry.id   AF-A0A2J7PLS5-F1
#
_cell.length_a   1.000
_cell.length_b   1.000
_cell.length_c   1.000
_cell.angle_alpha   90.00
_cell.angle_beta   90.00
_cell.angle_gamma   90.00
#
_symmetry.space_group_name_H-M   'P 1'
#
loop_
_entity.id
_entity.type
_entity.pdbx_description
1 polymer ?
#
loop_
_entity_poly.entity_id
_entity_poly.type
_entity_poly.pdbx_seq_one_letter_code
_entity_poly.pdbx_strand_id
1 'polypeptide(L)'
;MVAASLNDMVMETHRRRHLAYLMADRGALVGNPEAVPNLPKQHLSRRQIKKSKSMIQLLLFGDETNEDDIKSKNVRQTEILVDLREAILQVARHFMSVDPKLNRVTLVPDYSMESHARDHDNYVNVSRTRKRRAKALLDFERHDDDELGFRKNDIITVISQKDEHCWVGELNGLRGWFPAKFVELLDERSKQYSCAGDDSVSEAVTDLVRGTLCPAIKQVLEHGMKRPNFLGGPCHPWLFIEEAATKEVERDFNSVYSRLVLCKTYRLDEDGKVLTPEELLYRCVQAINLSHDNAHAQMDVKLRSLMCLGLNEQVLHLWLEVLCSCVEVVQKWYQPWSFVCSPGWVQIKCELRVLSQFAFNLNPDWELPARKEQSQPLKDGVRDMLVKHHLFSWDL
;
A
#
# COMPACT_ATOMS: atom_id res chain seq x y z
N MET A 1 -35.89 13.09 -6.43
CA MET A 1 -34.95 13.64 -7.43
C MET A 1 -33.45 13.38 -7.13
N VAL A 2 -33.10 12.57 -6.12
CA VAL A 2 -31.69 12.40 -5.68
C VAL A 2 -31.00 11.15 -6.28
N ALA A 3 -31.77 10.17 -6.79
CA ALA A 3 -31.21 8.91 -7.28
C ALA A 3 -30.52 9.00 -8.67
N ALA A 4 -30.84 10.02 -9.48
CA ALA A 4 -30.25 10.18 -10.82
C ALA A 4 -28.81 10.72 -10.79
N SER A 5 -28.50 11.62 -9.84
CA SER A 5 -27.19 12.29 -9.73
C SER A 5 -26.03 11.32 -9.40
N LEU A 6 -26.28 10.37 -8.49
CA LEU A 6 -25.29 9.37 -8.11
C LEU A 6 -24.91 8.44 -9.27
N ASN A 7 -25.89 8.08 -10.12
CA ASN A 7 -25.65 7.22 -11.27
C ASN A 7 -24.84 7.93 -12.35
N ASP A 8 -25.15 9.20 -12.64
CA ASP A 8 -24.41 9.98 -13.64
C ASP A 8 -22.95 10.21 -13.23
N MET A 9 -22.70 10.47 -11.94
CA MET A 9 -21.34 10.63 -11.43
C MET A 9 -20.52 9.33 -11.49
N VAL A 10 -21.13 8.20 -11.15
CA VAL A 10 -20.48 6.88 -11.25
C VAL A 10 -20.17 6.55 -12.70
N MET A 11 -21.11 6.81 -13.61
CA MET A 11 -20.92 6.61 -15.05
C MET A 11 -19.81 7.50 -15.61
N GLU A 12 -19.75 8.77 -15.23
CA GLU A 12 -18.69 9.69 -15.63
C GLU A 12 -17.33 9.28 -15.07
N THR A 13 -17.28 8.77 -13.84
CA THR A 13 -16.05 8.24 -13.23
C THR A 13 -15.53 7.03 -14.00
N HIS A 14 -16.40 6.06 -14.31
CA HIS A 14 -16.04 4.91 -15.15
C HIS A 14 -15.59 5.33 -16.55
N ARG A 15 -16.26 6.33 -17.16
CA ARG A 15 -15.91 6.85 -18.48
C ARG A 15 -14.54 7.52 -18.49
N ARG A 16 -14.23 8.37 -17.50
CA ARG A 16 -12.91 9.02 -17.36
C ARG A 16 -11.80 8.01 -17.15
N ARG A 17 -12.04 7.01 -16.30
CA ARG A 17 -11.10 5.91 -16.06
C ARG A 17 -10.84 5.12 -17.35
N HIS A 18 -11.89 4.73 -18.07
CA HIS A 18 -11.75 3.97 -19.31
C HIS A 18 -10.99 4.77 -20.39
N LEU A 19 -11.30 6.07 -20.52
CA LEU A 19 -10.57 6.96 -21.44
C LEU A 19 -9.09 7.04 -21.07
N ALA A 20 -8.75 7.14 -19.78
CA ALA A 20 -7.36 7.17 -19.34
C ALA A 20 -6.60 5.90 -19.73
N TYR A 21 -7.24 4.72 -19.61
CA TYR A 21 -6.63 3.46 -20.05
C TYR A 21 -6.41 3.42 -21.56
N LEU A 22 -7.36 3.90 -22.37
CA LEU A 22 -7.18 4.00 -23.82
C LEU A 22 -6.02 4.93 -24.21
N MET A 23 -5.81 6.01 -23.45
CA MET A 23 -4.67 6.91 -23.69
C MET A 23 -3.34 6.26 -23.32
N ALA A 24 -3.33 5.40 -22.30
CA ALA A 24 -2.17 4.63 -21.90
C ALA A 24 -1.75 3.59 -22.93
N ASP A 25 -2.70 2.80 -23.39
CA ASP A 25 -2.52 1.74 -24.39
C ASP A 25 -1.96 2.31 -25.72
N ARG A 26 -2.44 3.50 -26.12
CA ARG A 26 -1.95 4.22 -27.31
C ARG A 26 -0.60 4.92 -27.11
N GLY A 27 0.01 4.80 -25.94
CA GLY A 27 1.32 5.37 -25.67
C GLY A 27 1.33 6.90 -25.60
N ALA A 28 0.18 7.54 -25.36
CA ALA A 28 0.03 9.00 -25.30
C ALA A 28 0.42 9.58 -23.92
N LEU A 29 1.12 8.82 -23.10
CA LEU A 29 1.54 9.17 -21.75
C LEU A 29 2.95 9.78 -21.72
N VAL A 30 3.26 10.52 -20.66
CA VAL A 30 4.51 11.27 -20.52
C VAL A 30 5.71 10.33 -20.48
N GLY A 31 6.59 10.42 -21.47
CA GLY A 31 7.82 9.62 -21.50
C GLY A 31 7.63 8.16 -21.92
N ASN A 32 6.63 7.85 -22.75
CA ASN A 32 6.50 6.53 -23.37
C ASN A 32 7.79 6.14 -24.13
N PRO A 33 8.49 5.06 -23.74
CA PRO A 33 9.72 4.61 -24.40
C PRO A 33 9.48 4.07 -25.82
N GLU A 34 8.25 3.71 -26.19
CA GLU A 34 7.90 3.23 -27.53
C GLU A 34 7.39 4.33 -28.48
N ALA A 35 7.24 5.57 -27.99
CA ALA A 35 6.89 6.72 -28.82
C ALA A 35 8.10 7.20 -29.65
N VAL A 36 8.51 6.40 -30.65
CA VAL A 36 9.47 6.69 -31.74
C VAL A 36 10.92 7.03 -31.28
N PRO A 37 11.96 6.44 -31.92
CA PRO A 37 13.31 6.38 -31.35
C PRO A 37 14.10 7.64 -31.66
N ASN A 38 14.01 8.70 -30.84
CA ASN A 38 14.87 9.88 -31.01
C ASN A 38 15.15 10.69 -29.72
N LEU A 39 15.16 10.04 -28.55
CA LEU A 39 15.77 10.64 -27.37
C LEU A 39 17.00 9.79 -26.99
N PRO A 40 18.22 10.22 -27.37
CA PRO A 40 19.43 9.53 -26.92
C PRO A 40 19.40 9.53 -25.40
N LYS A 41 19.79 8.41 -24.77
CA LYS A 41 19.92 8.22 -23.32
C LYS A 41 20.40 9.50 -22.65
N GLN A 42 19.48 10.38 -22.23
CA GLN A 42 19.85 11.61 -21.56
C GLN A 42 20.04 11.21 -20.12
N HIS A 43 21.32 11.00 -19.78
CA HIS A 43 21.80 11.25 -18.44
C HIS A 43 21.47 12.72 -18.16
N LEU A 44 20.29 12.99 -17.58
CA LEU A 44 19.88 14.33 -17.22
C LEU A 44 20.79 14.77 -16.07
N SER A 45 21.84 15.52 -16.40
CA SER A 45 22.65 16.22 -15.42
C SER A 45 21.72 17.15 -14.63
N ARG A 46 21.56 16.86 -13.33
CA ARG A 46 20.78 17.65 -12.37
C ARG A 46 21.19 19.13 -12.45
N ARG A 47 20.47 19.93 -13.23
CA ARG A 47 20.67 21.38 -13.29
C ARG A 47 19.93 21.99 -12.11
N GLN A 48 20.66 22.66 -11.21
CA GLN A 48 20.04 23.53 -10.22
C GLN A 48 19.27 24.65 -10.93
N ILE A 49 17.93 24.59 -10.92
CA ILE A 49 17.08 25.64 -11.47
C ILE A 49 16.95 26.77 -10.45
N LYS A 50 17.14 28.02 -10.91
CA LYS A 50 17.02 29.27 -10.14
C LYS A 50 15.66 29.35 -9.43
N LYS A 51 15.69 29.72 -8.14
CA LYS A 51 14.50 30.04 -7.32
C LYS A 51 13.58 31.02 -8.08
N SER A 52 12.29 30.69 -8.13
CA SER A 52 11.25 31.48 -8.81
C SER A 52 11.11 32.89 -8.22
N LYS A 53 10.71 33.84 -9.08
CA LYS A 53 10.56 35.28 -8.79
C LYS A 53 9.65 35.55 -7.57
N SER A 54 9.97 36.64 -6.86
CA SER A 54 9.26 37.14 -5.67
C SER A 54 7.75 37.31 -5.90
N MET A 55 6.93 37.03 -4.88
CA MET A 55 5.45 37.16 -4.90
C MET A 55 4.95 38.55 -5.35
N ILE A 56 5.78 39.58 -5.20
CA ILE A 56 5.46 40.95 -5.61
C ILE A 56 5.29 41.05 -7.13
N GLN A 57 5.97 40.21 -7.91
CA GLN A 57 5.89 40.25 -9.37
C GLN A 57 4.65 39.53 -9.94
N LEU A 58 4.06 38.60 -9.19
CA LEU A 58 2.84 37.88 -9.58
C LEU A 58 1.56 38.71 -9.36
N LEU A 59 1.60 39.67 -8.42
CA LEU A 59 0.48 40.56 -8.11
C LEU A 59 0.38 41.75 -9.07
N LEU A 60 1.46 42.10 -9.78
CA LEU A 60 1.57 43.34 -10.56
C LEU A 60 1.37 43.15 -12.06
N PHE A 61 1.57 41.93 -12.58
CA PHE A 61 1.39 41.60 -13.99
C PHE A 61 0.52 40.34 -14.07
N GLY A 62 -0.69 40.51 -14.58
CA GLY A 62 -1.69 39.47 -14.73
C GLY A 62 -1.22 38.27 -15.56
N ASP A 63 -1.95 37.18 -15.40
CA ASP A 63 -1.70 35.83 -15.90
C ASP A 63 -1.61 35.77 -17.45
N GLU A 64 -0.42 36.02 -17.98
CA GLU A 64 -0.01 35.43 -19.25
C GLU A 64 0.63 34.07 -18.96
N THR A 65 -0.12 33.00 -19.24
CA THR A 65 0.34 31.61 -19.20
C THR A 65 1.45 31.42 -20.25
N ASN A 66 2.67 31.79 -19.84
CA ASN A 66 3.84 31.75 -20.69
C ASN A 66 4.18 30.31 -21.10
N GLU A 67 4.53 30.12 -22.36
CA GLU A 67 4.99 28.83 -22.92
C GLU A 67 6.13 28.21 -22.08
N ASP A 68 6.95 29.06 -21.46
CA ASP A 68 8.03 28.66 -20.53
C ASP A 68 7.51 28.03 -19.22
N ASP A 69 6.33 28.42 -18.73
CA ASP A 69 5.71 27.83 -17.54
C ASP A 69 5.15 26.43 -17.85
N ILE A 70 4.57 26.25 -19.03
CA ILE A 70 4.11 24.93 -19.52
C ILE A 70 5.31 24.00 -19.73
N LYS A 71 6.39 24.47 -20.36
CA LYS A 71 7.63 23.69 -20.53
C LYS A 71 8.22 23.31 -19.18
N SER A 72 8.28 24.24 -18.22
CA SER A 72 8.81 23.98 -16.87
C SER A 72 7.97 22.94 -16.12
N LYS A 73 6.64 22.98 -16.26
CA LYS A 73 5.72 21.98 -15.68
C LYS A 73 5.91 20.60 -16.30
N ASN A 74 6.02 20.51 -17.63
CA ASN A 74 6.22 19.24 -18.34
C ASN A 74 7.59 18.61 -18.01
N VAL A 75 8.63 19.44 -17.88
CA VAL A 75 9.96 18.99 -17.43
C VAL A 75 9.89 18.39 -16.02
N ARG A 76 9.21 19.09 -15.09
CA ARG A 76 9.04 18.60 -13.71
C ARG A 76 8.23 17.31 -13.65
N GLN A 77 7.18 17.16 -14.44
CA GLN A 77 6.43 15.90 -14.55
C GLN A 77 7.33 14.75 -14.99
N THR A 78 8.18 15.00 -15.99
CA THR A 78 9.11 13.98 -16.50
C THR A 78 10.13 13.57 -15.44
N GLU A 79 10.70 14.54 -14.70
CA GLU A 79 11.64 14.28 -13.60
C GLU A 79 11.01 13.39 -12.51
N ILE A 80 9.80 13.74 -12.04
CA ILE A 80 9.08 12.97 -11.02
C ILE A 80 8.85 11.52 -11.47
N LEU A 81 8.46 11.31 -12.74
CA LEU A 81 8.25 9.96 -13.28
C LEU A 81 9.54 9.16 -13.40
N VAL A 82 10.64 9.79 -13.83
CA VAL A 82 11.95 9.16 -13.91
C VAL A 82 12.45 8.75 -12.52
N ASP A 83 12.31 9.63 -11.53
CA ASP A 83 12.69 9.35 -10.14
C ASP A 83 11.88 8.19 -9.56
N LEU A 84 10.56 8.18 -9.79
CA LEU A 84 9.70 7.07 -9.38
C LEU A 84 10.12 5.75 -10.01
N ARG A 85 10.33 5.75 -11.33
CA ARG A 85 10.71 4.53 -12.06
C ARG A 85 12.05 4.01 -11.57
N GLU A 86 13.03 4.87 -11.35
CA GLU A 86 14.33 4.44 -10.82
C GLU A 86 14.21 3.90 -9.40
N ALA A 87 13.39 4.52 -8.53
CA ALA A 87 13.14 3.99 -7.19
C ALA A 87 12.51 2.58 -7.22
N ILE A 88 11.54 2.35 -8.11
CA ILE A 88 10.92 1.04 -8.32
C ILE A 88 11.95 0.01 -8.80
N LEU A 89 12.79 0.39 -9.78
CA LEU A 89 13.81 -0.49 -10.32
C LEU A 89 14.90 -0.82 -9.29
N GLN A 90 15.27 0.10 -8.40
CA GLN A 90 16.21 -0.18 -7.31
C GLN A 90 15.67 -1.23 -6.34
N VAL A 91 14.40 -1.11 -5.94
CA VAL A 91 13.73 -2.13 -5.11
C VAL A 91 13.72 -3.48 -5.85
N ALA A 92 13.29 -3.51 -7.11
CA ALA A 92 13.23 -4.75 -7.88
C ALA A 92 14.62 -5.42 -8.08
N ARG A 93 15.65 -4.63 -8.39
CA ARG A 93 17.03 -5.12 -8.52
C ARG A 93 17.56 -5.68 -7.20
N HIS A 94 17.20 -5.10 -6.05
CA HIS A 94 17.53 -5.66 -4.74
C HIS A 94 16.97 -7.08 -4.59
N PHE A 95 15.68 -7.28 -4.87
CA PHE A 95 15.07 -8.61 -4.83
C PHE A 95 15.78 -9.62 -5.73
N MET A 96 16.08 -9.24 -6.97
CA MET A 96 16.79 -10.12 -7.92
C MET A 96 18.23 -10.44 -7.47
N SER A 97 18.90 -9.50 -6.80
CA SER A 97 20.26 -9.71 -6.30
C SER A 97 20.32 -10.66 -5.09
N VAL A 98 19.28 -10.66 -4.25
CA VAL A 98 19.21 -11.46 -3.02
C VAL A 98 18.56 -12.82 -3.27
N ASP A 99 17.57 -12.89 -4.15
CA ASP A 99 16.83 -14.11 -4.47
C ASP A 99 16.97 -14.47 -5.97
N PRO A 100 17.91 -15.36 -6.34
CA PRO A 100 18.17 -15.73 -7.72
C PRO A 100 16.96 -16.33 -8.46
N LYS A 101 15.95 -16.83 -7.73
CA LYS A 101 14.70 -17.35 -8.35
C LYS A 101 13.93 -16.23 -9.05
N LEU A 102 14.11 -14.99 -8.61
CA LEU A 102 13.44 -13.81 -9.15
C LEU A 102 14.14 -13.23 -10.39
N ASN A 103 15.29 -13.78 -10.82
CA ASN A 103 16.00 -13.31 -12.02
C ASN A 103 15.22 -13.43 -13.33
N ARG A 104 14.14 -14.24 -13.35
CA ARG A 104 13.27 -14.43 -14.52
C ARG A 104 12.10 -13.45 -14.56
N VAL A 105 11.93 -12.62 -13.53
CA VAL A 105 10.84 -11.64 -13.45
C VAL A 105 11.10 -10.50 -14.43
N THR A 106 10.07 -10.11 -15.20
CA THR A 106 10.16 -8.94 -16.09
C THR A 106 9.93 -7.66 -15.29
N LEU A 107 10.82 -6.68 -15.49
CA LEU A 107 10.72 -5.35 -14.90
C LEU A 107 10.13 -4.31 -15.86
N VAL A 108 9.68 -4.75 -17.04
CA VAL A 108 9.02 -3.86 -18.01
C VAL A 108 7.55 -3.74 -17.62
N PRO A 109 7.04 -2.54 -17.33
CA PRO A 109 5.62 -2.34 -17.06
C PRO A 109 4.78 -2.66 -18.29
N ASP A 110 3.63 -3.29 -18.06
CA ASP A 110 2.65 -3.61 -19.09
C ASP A 110 1.49 -2.60 -19.02
N TYR A 111 1.37 -1.77 -20.06
CA TYR A 111 0.38 -0.70 -20.19
C TYR A 111 -0.85 -1.12 -20.99
N SER A 112 -0.96 -2.39 -21.37
CA SER A 112 -2.08 -2.89 -22.17
C SER A 112 -3.40 -2.90 -21.39
N MET A 113 -4.50 -2.77 -22.14
CA MET A 113 -5.86 -2.91 -21.61
C MET A 113 -6.08 -4.28 -20.94
N GLU A 114 -5.51 -5.35 -21.50
CA GLU A 114 -5.60 -6.72 -20.97
C GLU A 114 -4.89 -6.84 -19.62
N SER A 115 -3.79 -6.11 -19.41
CA SER A 115 -3.11 -6.04 -18.12
C SER A 115 -4.00 -5.40 -17.07
N HIS A 116 -4.61 -4.27 -17.40
CA HIS A 116 -5.53 -3.57 -16.50
C HIS A 116 -6.75 -4.40 -16.10
N ALA A 117 -7.33 -5.14 -17.05
CA ALA A 117 -8.49 -6.00 -16.79
C ALA A 117 -8.18 -7.13 -15.79
N ARG A 118 -6.92 -7.61 -15.74
CA ARG A 118 -6.49 -8.71 -14.88
C ARG A 118 -6.09 -8.28 -13.46
N ASP A 119 -5.94 -6.99 -13.18
CA ASP A 119 -5.44 -6.52 -11.88
C ASP A 119 -6.28 -7.03 -10.70
N HIS A 120 -7.61 -6.95 -10.82
CA HIS A 120 -8.52 -7.35 -9.76
C HIS A 120 -8.50 -8.87 -9.56
N ASP A 121 -8.53 -9.65 -10.64
CA ASP A 121 -8.46 -11.11 -10.56
C ASP A 121 -7.13 -11.57 -9.97
N ASN A 122 -6.02 -10.93 -10.37
CA ASN A 122 -4.70 -11.19 -9.82
C ASN A 122 -4.69 -10.92 -8.31
N TYR A 123 -5.21 -9.78 -7.87
CA TYR A 123 -5.35 -9.45 -6.45
C TYR A 123 -6.19 -10.49 -5.70
N VAL A 124 -7.37 -10.86 -6.21
CA VAL A 124 -8.26 -11.84 -5.58
C VAL A 124 -7.58 -13.21 -5.48
N ASN A 125 -6.90 -13.66 -6.53
CA ASN A 125 -6.18 -14.95 -6.55
C ASN A 125 -5.04 -14.97 -5.54
N VAL A 126 -4.26 -13.89 -5.50
CA VAL A 126 -3.16 -13.68 -4.55
C VAL A 126 -3.70 -13.67 -3.11
N SER A 127 -4.82 -12.99 -2.86
CA SER A 127 -5.44 -12.96 -1.53
C SER A 127 -6.09 -14.29 -1.12
N ARG A 128 -6.61 -15.09 -2.06
CA ARG A 128 -7.18 -16.42 -1.79
C ARG A 128 -6.12 -17.49 -1.51
N THR A 129 -4.92 -17.29 -2.04
CA THR A 129 -3.81 -18.25 -1.91
C THR A 129 -2.81 -17.87 -0.82
N ARG A 130 -3.15 -16.90 0.05
CA ARG A 130 -2.36 -16.51 1.22
C ARG A 130 -2.03 -17.74 2.05
N LYS A 131 -0.74 -18.04 2.15
CA LYS A 131 -0.26 -19.04 3.09
C LYS A 131 0.10 -18.32 4.37
N ARG A 132 -0.55 -18.69 5.48
CA ARG A 132 -0.16 -18.22 6.82
C ARG A 132 1.30 -18.64 7.05
N ARG A 133 2.09 -17.82 7.72
CA ARG A 133 3.47 -18.15 8.07
C ARG A 133 3.69 -17.94 9.55
N ALA A 134 4.71 -18.58 10.11
CA ALA A 134 5.09 -18.36 11.49
C ALA A 134 6.61 -18.36 11.61
N LYS A 135 7.14 -17.48 12.46
CA LYS A 135 8.55 -17.41 12.80
C LYS A 135 8.79 -18.26 14.04
N ALA A 136 9.71 -19.20 13.97
CA ALA A 136 10.12 -19.98 15.13
C ALA A 136 10.78 -19.07 16.18
N LEU A 137 10.25 -19.08 17.40
CA LEU A 137 10.82 -18.37 18.56
C LEU A 137 11.86 -19.23 19.30
N LEU A 138 11.75 -20.55 19.14
CA LEU A 138 12.53 -21.59 19.81
C LEU A 138 12.91 -22.68 18.80
N ASP A 139 13.87 -23.52 19.18
CA ASP A 139 14.18 -24.74 18.44
C ASP A 139 13.14 -25.82 18.76
N PHE A 140 12.78 -26.64 17.77
CA PHE A 140 11.94 -27.82 17.93
C PHE A 140 12.57 -28.99 17.19
N GLU A 141 13.06 -29.98 17.94
CA GLU A 141 13.66 -31.18 17.37
C GLU A 141 12.58 -32.20 17.00
N ARG A 142 12.64 -32.67 15.75
CA ARG A 142 11.78 -33.73 15.24
C ARG A 142 12.21 -35.08 15.81
N HIS A 143 11.29 -35.78 16.45
CA HIS A 143 11.47 -37.13 16.98
C HIS A 143 10.72 -38.17 16.13
N ASP A 144 9.52 -37.83 15.67
CA ASP A 144 8.66 -38.71 14.88
C ASP A 144 8.45 -38.22 13.43
N ASP A 145 7.97 -39.11 12.58
CA ASP A 145 7.86 -38.83 11.14
C ASP A 145 6.77 -37.81 10.79
N ASP A 146 5.78 -37.63 11.66
CA ASP A 146 4.69 -36.68 11.53
C ASP A 146 5.00 -35.29 12.13
N GLU A 147 6.11 -35.13 12.85
CA GLU A 147 6.58 -33.87 13.42
C GLU A 147 7.39 -33.02 12.42
N LEU A 148 7.24 -31.70 12.50
CA LEU A 148 8.03 -30.74 11.73
C LEU A 148 9.09 -30.07 12.60
N GLY A 149 10.33 -30.54 12.53
CA GLY A 149 11.46 -29.91 13.23
C GLY A 149 11.93 -28.61 12.58
N PHE A 150 12.33 -27.64 13.39
CA PHE A 150 12.83 -26.32 12.96
C PHE A 150 13.77 -25.70 14.00
N ARG A 151 14.50 -24.67 13.58
CA ARG A 151 15.36 -23.85 14.44
C ARG A 151 14.75 -22.49 14.69
N LYS A 152 15.15 -21.86 15.80
CA LYS A 152 14.83 -20.47 16.12
C LYS A 152 15.15 -19.57 14.93
N ASN A 153 14.20 -18.69 14.62
CA ASN A 153 14.12 -17.79 13.47
C ASN A 153 13.78 -18.43 12.11
N ASP A 154 13.56 -19.75 12.03
CA ASP A 154 13.04 -20.34 10.79
C ASP A 154 11.63 -19.81 10.47
N ILE A 155 11.36 -19.65 9.17
CA ILE A 155 10.05 -19.21 8.67
C ILE A 155 9.28 -20.43 8.16
N ILE A 156 8.28 -20.83 8.93
CA ILE A 156 7.44 -22.00 8.67
C ILE A 156 6.20 -21.54 7.90
N THR A 157 5.84 -22.29 6.86
CA THR A 157 4.55 -22.10 6.18
C THR A 157 3.48 -22.84 6.94
N VAL A 158 2.52 -22.14 7.55
CA VAL A 158 1.41 -22.74 8.29
C VAL A 158 0.33 -23.20 7.31
N ILE A 159 0.06 -24.51 7.33
CA ILE A 159 -0.93 -25.18 6.50
C ILE A 159 -2.27 -25.31 7.22
N SER A 160 -2.27 -25.53 8.54
CA SER A 160 -3.50 -25.65 9.32
C SER A 160 -3.33 -25.21 10.76
N GLN A 161 -4.32 -24.46 11.27
CA GLN A 161 -4.43 -23.99 12.67
C GLN A 161 -5.73 -24.49 13.31
N LYS A 162 -6.28 -25.62 12.84
CA LYS A 162 -7.56 -26.16 13.35
C LYS A 162 -7.50 -26.49 14.85
N ASP A 163 -6.30 -26.76 15.37
CA ASP A 163 -6.03 -27.00 16.78
C ASP A 163 -5.24 -25.82 17.35
N GLU A 164 -5.60 -25.37 18.55
CA GLU A 164 -5.02 -24.19 19.20
C GLU A 164 -3.56 -24.42 19.65
N HIS A 165 -3.17 -25.67 19.89
CA HIS A 165 -1.89 -26.04 20.45
C HIS A 165 -0.97 -26.74 19.44
N CYS A 166 -1.54 -27.38 18.42
CA CYS A 166 -0.84 -28.19 17.44
C CYS A 166 -1.13 -27.73 16.01
N TRP A 167 -0.17 -27.04 15.39
CA TRP A 167 -0.33 -26.55 14.02
C TRP A 167 0.36 -27.47 13.03
N VAL A 168 -0.15 -27.53 11.80
CA VAL A 168 0.50 -28.24 10.70
C VAL A 168 1.19 -27.23 9.81
N GLY A 169 2.45 -27.45 9.46
CA GLY A 169 3.18 -26.58 8.55
C GLY A 169 4.15 -27.29 7.64
N GLU A 170 4.87 -26.49 6.86
CA GLU A 170 5.87 -26.93 5.90
C GLU A 170 7.11 -26.05 5.98
N LEU A 171 8.29 -26.69 6.02
CA LEU A 171 9.60 -26.07 6.02
C LEU A 171 10.54 -26.93 5.16
N ASN A 172 11.23 -26.31 4.20
CA ASN A 172 12.18 -27.00 3.31
C ASN A 172 11.60 -28.24 2.58
N GLY A 173 10.30 -28.21 2.25
CA GLY A 173 9.58 -29.31 1.60
C GLY A 173 9.19 -30.46 2.54
N LEU A 174 9.55 -30.39 3.82
CA LEU A 174 9.07 -31.29 4.86
C LEU A 174 7.78 -30.72 5.45
N ARG A 175 6.80 -31.59 5.69
CA ARG A 175 5.51 -31.24 6.27
C ARG A 175 5.26 -32.09 7.51
N GLY A 176 4.78 -31.44 8.57
CA GLY A 176 4.46 -32.10 9.83
C GLY A 176 3.76 -31.16 10.80
N TRP A 177 3.43 -31.67 11.98
CA TRP A 177 2.85 -30.87 13.05
C TRP A 177 3.93 -30.27 13.95
N PHE A 178 3.61 -29.16 14.61
CA PHE A 178 4.47 -28.53 15.60
C PHE A 178 3.67 -27.74 16.66
N PRO A 179 4.26 -27.48 17.85
CA PRO A 179 3.59 -26.71 18.90
C PRO A 179 3.42 -25.23 18.54
N ALA A 180 2.18 -24.72 18.55
CA ALA A 180 1.87 -23.32 18.24
C ALA A 180 2.62 -22.32 19.13
N LYS A 181 2.81 -22.66 20.41
CA LYS A 181 3.54 -21.83 21.40
C LYS A 181 5.02 -21.57 21.06
N PHE A 182 5.62 -22.33 20.14
CA PHE A 182 7.03 -22.19 19.77
C PHE A 182 7.24 -21.25 18.59
N VAL A 183 6.15 -20.72 18.04
CA VAL A 183 6.19 -19.85 16.89
C VAL A 183 5.39 -18.58 17.15
N GLU A 184 5.76 -17.51 16.47
CA GLU A 184 5.00 -16.29 16.37
C GLU A 184 4.38 -16.25 14.97
N LEU A 185 3.05 -16.10 14.87
CA LEU A 185 2.40 -15.98 13.58
C LEU A 185 2.93 -14.73 12.86
N LEU A 186 3.50 -14.93 11.68
CA LEU A 186 3.81 -13.84 10.77
C LEU A 186 2.56 -13.53 9.96
N ASP A 187 2.35 -12.24 9.73
CA ASP A 187 1.16 -11.75 9.03
C ASP A 187 0.90 -12.48 7.70
N GLU A 188 -0.38 -12.57 7.34
CA GLU A 188 -0.88 -13.38 6.22
C GLU A 188 -0.46 -12.77 4.89
N ARG A 189 0.51 -13.39 4.19
CA ARG A 189 1.03 -12.81 2.95
C ARG A 189 0.92 -13.70 1.73
N SER A 190 0.68 -13.00 0.65
CA SER A 190 -0.01 -13.44 -0.55
C SER A 190 0.92 -14.09 -1.58
N LYS A 191 2.23 -14.09 -1.33
CA LYS A 191 3.26 -14.72 -2.17
C LYS A 191 4.29 -15.48 -1.36
N GLN A 192 5.05 -16.33 -2.08
CA GLN A 192 6.17 -17.05 -1.52
C GLN A 192 7.17 -16.07 -0.89
N TYR A 193 7.47 -16.32 0.38
CA TYR A 193 8.39 -15.50 1.15
C TYR A 193 9.73 -15.31 0.43
N SER A 194 10.26 -14.09 0.49
CA SER A 194 11.62 -13.76 0.10
C SER A 194 12.25 -12.93 1.20
N CYS A 195 13.43 -13.33 1.68
CA CYS A 195 14.19 -12.58 2.68
C CYS A 195 14.60 -11.19 2.20
N ALA A 196 14.64 -10.97 0.87
CA ALA A 196 14.91 -9.67 0.26
C ALA A 196 13.84 -8.62 0.58
N GLY A 197 12.61 -9.05 0.87
CA GLY A 197 11.50 -8.16 1.19
C GLY A 197 11.30 -7.88 2.67
N ASP A 198 12.12 -8.49 3.53
CA ASP A 198 11.90 -8.56 4.97
C ASP A 198 12.77 -7.58 5.73
N ASP A 199 12.17 -6.52 6.29
CA ASP A 199 12.92 -5.48 7.00
C ASP A 199 13.47 -5.93 8.36
N SER A 200 13.05 -7.10 8.86
CA SER A 200 13.69 -7.73 10.03
C SER A 200 14.94 -8.53 9.68
N VAL A 201 15.19 -8.80 8.39
CA VAL A 201 16.32 -9.60 7.89
C VAL A 201 17.28 -8.79 7.03
N SER A 202 16.74 -7.91 6.17
CA SER A 202 17.48 -7.09 5.21
C SER A 202 17.22 -5.61 5.48
N GLU A 203 18.12 -4.93 6.19
CA GLU A 203 18.00 -3.49 6.43
C GLU A 203 17.97 -2.68 5.12
N ALA A 204 18.59 -3.20 4.05
CA ALA A 204 18.61 -2.55 2.74
C ALA A 204 17.20 -2.33 2.16
N VAL A 205 16.23 -3.22 2.43
CA VAL A 205 14.86 -3.04 1.95
C VAL A 205 14.19 -1.84 2.62
N THR A 206 14.54 -1.54 3.88
CA THR A 206 14.04 -0.38 4.62
C THR A 206 14.47 0.91 3.97
N ASP A 207 15.76 1.05 3.64
CA ASP A 207 16.31 2.24 3.01
C ASP A 207 15.76 2.46 1.59
N LEU A 208 15.64 1.37 0.82
CA LEU A 208 15.07 1.42 -0.53
C LEU A 208 13.60 1.82 -0.50
N VAL A 209 12.80 1.21 0.38
CA VAL A 209 11.36 1.51 0.44
C VAL A 209 11.11 2.87 1.09
N ARG A 210 11.53 3.06 2.34
CA ARG A 210 11.19 4.27 3.12
C ARG A 210 12.04 5.48 2.74
N GLY A 211 13.30 5.26 2.34
CA GLY A 211 14.24 6.32 1.99
C GLY A 211 14.20 6.74 0.52
N THR A 212 13.75 5.87 -0.40
CA THR A 212 13.79 6.14 -1.84
C THR A 212 12.41 6.07 -2.50
N LEU A 213 11.73 4.93 -2.41
CA LEU A 213 10.42 4.72 -3.04
C LEU A 213 9.33 5.62 -2.46
N CYS A 214 9.21 5.68 -1.14
CA CYS A 214 8.16 6.46 -0.50
C CYS A 214 8.26 7.97 -0.80
N PRO A 215 9.45 8.61 -0.74
CA PRO A 215 9.63 9.99 -1.20
C PRO A 215 9.24 10.18 -2.67
N ALA A 216 9.58 9.25 -3.56
CA ALA A 216 9.22 9.36 -4.97
C ALA A 216 7.69 9.31 -5.19
N ILE A 217 6.99 8.40 -4.50
CA ILE A 217 5.52 8.34 -4.55
C ILE A 217 4.91 9.60 -3.90
N LYS A 218 5.48 10.10 -2.80
CA LYS A 218 5.05 11.35 -2.19
C LYS A 218 5.15 12.51 -3.19
N GLN A 219 6.24 12.63 -3.95
CA GLN A 219 6.39 13.67 -4.98
C GLN A 219 5.30 13.60 -6.06
N VAL A 220 4.90 12.39 -6.47
CA VAL A 220 3.74 12.18 -7.36
C VAL A 220 2.46 12.72 -6.72
N LEU A 221 2.20 12.36 -5.46
CA LEU A 221 1.01 12.79 -4.74
C LEU A 221 1.04 14.28 -4.39
N GLU A 222 2.19 14.93 -4.28
CA GLU A 222 2.27 16.37 -4.06
C GLU A 222 2.11 17.18 -5.35
N HIS A 223 2.30 16.55 -6.50
CA HIS A 223 2.26 17.21 -7.80
C HIS A 223 0.86 17.77 -8.10
N GLY A 224 0.75 19.09 -8.02
CA GLY A 224 -0.50 19.81 -8.28
C GLY A 224 -1.50 19.79 -7.14
N MET A 225 -1.09 19.47 -5.91
CA MET A 225 -1.92 19.71 -4.72
C MET A 225 -2.25 21.20 -4.57
N LYS A 226 -3.52 21.50 -4.29
CA LYS A 226 -4.01 22.84 -3.97
C LYS A 226 -3.51 23.24 -2.59
N ARG A 227 -2.76 24.34 -2.52
CA ARG A 227 -2.38 24.94 -1.25
C ARG A 227 -3.51 25.85 -0.76
N PRO A 228 -3.89 25.78 0.53
CA PRO A 228 -4.85 26.71 1.08
C PRO A 228 -4.35 28.16 0.95
N ASN A 229 -5.27 29.11 0.76
CA ASN A 229 -4.96 30.54 0.86
C ASN A 229 -4.59 30.91 2.31
N PHE A 230 -3.89 32.05 2.50
CA PHE A 230 -3.19 32.62 3.68
C PHE A 230 -3.65 32.30 5.13
N LEU A 231 -4.83 31.74 5.36
CA LEU A 231 -5.39 31.31 6.65
C LEU A 231 -5.66 29.79 6.74
N GLY A 232 -5.37 29.01 5.69
CA GLY A 232 -5.87 27.65 5.59
C GLY A 232 -4.98 26.58 6.21
N GLY A 233 -5.63 25.47 6.55
CA GLY A 233 -5.08 24.36 7.32
C GLY A 233 -3.99 23.55 6.62
N PRO A 234 -3.53 22.44 7.22
CA PRO A 234 -2.45 21.63 6.68
C PRO A 234 -2.77 21.10 5.28
N CYS A 235 -1.78 21.10 4.39
CA CYS A 235 -1.85 20.53 3.05
C CYS A 235 -0.83 19.39 2.97
N HIS A 236 -1.32 18.16 2.92
CA HIS A 236 -0.46 16.97 2.89
C HIS A 236 -1.19 15.80 2.21
N PRO A 237 -0.49 14.94 1.43
CA PRO A 237 -1.10 13.78 0.78
C PRO A 237 -1.90 12.87 1.72
N TRP A 238 -1.47 12.73 2.98
CA TRP A 238 -2.17 11.94 4.01
C TRP A 238 -3.64 12.37 4.20
N LEU A 239 -3.90 13.68 4.26
CA LEU A 239 -5.26 14.18 4.48
C LEU A 239 -6.18 13.90 3.27
N PHE A 240 -5.62 14.02 2.07
CA PHE A 240 -6.32 13.61 0.85
C PHE A 240 -6.65 12.11 0.88
N ILE A 241 -5.68 11.26 1.24
CA ILE A 241 -5.86 9.81 1.30
C ILE A 241 -6.91 9.43 2.35
N GLU A 242 -6.89 10.07 3.52
CA GLU A 242 -7.86 9.84 4.59
C GLU A 242 -9.28 10.17 4.16
N GLU A 243 -9.48 11.33 3.51
CA GLU A 243 -10.78 11.75 3.00
C GLU A 243 -11.25 10.83 1.87
N ALA A 244 -10.39 10.50 0.90
CA ALA A 244 -10.72 9.62 -0.22
C ALA A 244 -11.06 8.19 0.26
N ALA A 245 -10.25 7.62 1.15
CA ALA A 245 -10.50 6.27 1.69
C ALA A 245 -11.82 6.19 2.46
N THR A 246 -12.17 7.24 3.21
CA THR A 246 -13.48 7.34 3.89
C THR A 246 -14.61 7.44 2.88
N LYS A 247 -14.46 8.30 1.86
CA LYS A 247 -15.47 8.54 0.83
C LYS A 247 -15.84 7.28 0.04
N GLU A 248 -14.85 6.47 -0.31
CA GLU A 248 -15.06 5.24 -1.09
C GLU A 248 -15.89 4.19 -0.34
N VAL A 249 -15.82 4.13 0.99
CA VAL A 249 -16.60 3.19 1.80
C VAL A 249 -17.92 3.77 2.33
N GLU A 250 -18.17 5.07 2.20
CA GLU A 250 -19.41 5.73 2.65
C GLU A 250 -20.67 5.10 2.05
N ARG A 251 -20.59 4.65 0.79
CA ARG A 251 -21.74 4.10 0.05
C ARG A 251 -22.29 2.82 0.68
N ASP A 252 -21.43 2.05 1.35
CA ASP A 252 -21.74 0.78 2.01
C ASP A 252 -21.34 0.81 3.50
N PHE A 253 -21.27 2.01 4.09
CA PHE A 253 -20.64 2.26 5.40
C PHE A 253 -21.15 1.34 6.50
N ASN A 254 -22.47 1.20 6.64
CA ASN A 254 -23.06 0.35 7.69
C ASN A 254 -22.69 -1.13 7.52
N SER A 255 -22.54 -1.62 6.29
CA SER A 255 -22.15 -3.00 6.02
C SER A 255 -20.65 -3.22 6.22
N VAL A 256 -19.83 -2.32 5.68
CA VAL A 256 -18.37 -2.38 5.74
C VAL A 256 -17.87 -2.13 7.15
N TYR A 257 -18.33 -1.08 7.81
CA TYR A 257 -17.94 -0.72 9.17
C TYR A 257 -18.34 -1.81 10.17
N SER A 258 -19.60 -2.26 10.15
CA SER A 258 -20.05 -3.35 11.03
C SER A 258 -19.21 -4.60 10.83
N ARG A 259 -18.93 -4.99 9.57
CA ARG A 259 -18.11 -6.16 9.28
C ARG A 259 -16.66 -6.00 9.76
N LEU A 260 -15.99 -4.91 9.43
CA LEU A 260 -14.60 -4.66 9.83
C LEU A 260 -14.44 -4.58 11.35
N VAL A 261 -15.38 -3.90 12.03
CA VAL A 261 -15.38 -3.77 13.49
C VAL A 261 -15.68 -5.11 14.16
N LEU A 262 -16.68 -5.85 13.69
CA LEU A 262 -17.02 -7.16 14.24
C LEU A 262 -15.87 -8.16 14.06
N CYS A 263 -15.26 -8.23 12.87
CA CYS A 263 -14.10 -9.09 12.60
C CYS A 263 -12.94 -8.78 13.56
N LYS A 264 -12.61 -7.49 13.73
CA LYS A 264 -11.54 -7.08 14.65
C LYS A 264 -11.88 -7.33 16.13
N THR A 265 -13.12 -7.06 16.54
CA THR A 265 -13.55 -7.14 17.95
C THR A 265 -13.65 -8.59 18.42
N TYR A 266 -14.20 -9.46 17.57
CA TYR A 266 -14.44 -10.86 17.90
C TYR A 266 -13.32 -11.80 17.43
N ARG A 267 -12.25 -11.26 16.83
CA ARG A 267 -11.14 -12.04 16.21
C ARG A 267 -11.67 -13.14 15.29
N LEU A 268 -12.76 -12.86 14.58
CA LEU A 268 -13.35 -13.82 13.66
C LEU A 268 -12.38 -14.02 12.52
N ASP A 269 -12.00 -15.28 12.26
CA ASP A 269 -11.24 -15.62 11.06
C ASP A 269 -11.98 -15.07 9.84
N GLU A 270 -11.29 -14.32 8.98
CA GLU A 270 -11.81 -13.81 7.70
C GLU A 270 -11.89 -14.92 6.65
N ASP A 271 -12.22 -16.14 7.08
CA ASP A 271 -12.22 -17.33 6.25
C ASP A 271 -13.20 -17.15 5.08
N GLY A 272 -12.64 -16.88 3.91
CA GLY A 272 -13.31 -16.96 2.62
C GLY A 272 -13.70 -15.65 1.93
N LYS A 273 -13.62 -14.47 2.57
CA LYS A 273 -13.96 -13.19 1.90
C LYS A 273 -12.77 -12.24 1.78
N VAL A 274 -12.19 -12.18 0.59
CA VAL A 274 -11.19 -11.19 0.19
C VAL A 274 -11.80 -9.78 0.26
N LEU A 275 -11.19 -8.89 1.07
CA LEU A 275 -11.56 -7.46 1.10
C LEU A 275 -11.34 -6.83 -0.27
N THR A 276 -12.18 -5.88 -0.68
CA THR A 276 -11.85 -5.10 -1.89
C THR A 276 -10.66 -4.16 -1.62
N PRO A 277 -9.95 -3.68 -2.65
CA PRO A 277 -8.87 -2.71 -2.46
C PRO A 277 -9.29 -1.45 -1.69
N GLU A 278 -10.53 -0.98 -1.90
CA GLU A 278 -11.14 0.16 -1.21
C GLU A 278 -11.34 -0.12 0.30
N GLU A 279 -11.92 -1.28 0.62
CA GLU A 279 -12.15 -1.70 2.01
C GLU A 279 -10.82 -1.91 2.76
N LEU A 280 -9.84 -2.50 2.08
CA LEU A 280 -8.50 -2.72 2.63
C LEU A 280 -7.76 -1.38 2.84
N LEU A 281 -7.87 -0.44 1.90
CA LEU A 281 -7.32 0.91 2.04
C LEU A 281 -7.90 1.61 3.27
N TYR A 282 -9.24 1.64 3.38
CA TYR A 282 -9.93 2.24 4.53
C TYR A 282 -9.47 1.61 5.85
N ARG A 283 -9.45 0.27 5.93
CA ARG A 283 -8.98 -0.45 7.13
C ARG A 283 -7.56 -0.07 7.51
N CYS A 284 -6.65 -0.01 6.54
CA CYS A 284 -5.24 0.34 6.78
C CYS A 284 -5.09 1.78 7.27
N VAL A 285 -5.81 2.73 6.65
CA VAL A 285 -5.81 4.14 7.08
C VAL A 285 -6.31 4.28 8.52
N GLN A 286 -7.42 3.63 8.88
CA GLN A 286 -7.96 3.66 10.25
C GLN A 286 -7.00 3.01 11.27
N ALA A 287 -6.37 1.90 10.90
CA ALA A 287 -5.38 1.23 11.75
C ALA A 287 -4.13 2.10 11.98
N ILE A 288 -3.66 2.79 10.93
CA ILE A 288 -2.54 3.73 11.01
C ILE A 288 -2.92 4.92 11.87
N ASN A 289 -4.08 5.57 11.65
CA ASN A 289 -4.52 6.67 12.50
C ASN A 289 -4.53 6.28 13.97
N LEU A 290 -5.15 5.15 14.32
CA LEU A 290 -5.19 4.67 15.70
C LEU A 290 -3.78 4.47 16.29
N SER A 291 -2.90 3.77 15.59
CA SER A 291 -1.55 3.45 16.11
C SER A 291 -0.63 4.67 16.15
N HIS A 292 -0.61 5.46 15.08
CA HIS A 292 0.31 6.55 14.86
C HIS A 292 -0.11 7.83 15.60
N ASP A 293 -1.41 8.11 15.73
CA ASP A 293 -1.86 9.26 16.54
C ASP A 293 -1.58 9.06 18.02
N ASN A 294 -1.75 7.82 18.52
CA ASN A 294 -1.36 7.45 19.88
C ASN A 294 0.15 7.63 20.13
N ALA A 295 0.97 7.53 19.08
CA ALA A 295 2.41 7.76 19.13
C ALA A 295 2.81 9.21 18.76
N HIS A 296 1.85 10.09 18.49
CA HIS A 296 2.07 11.46 18.01
C HIS A 296 2.95 11.53 16.74
N ALA A 297 2.85 10.54 15.86
CA ALA A 297 3.66 10.47 14.66
C ALA A 297 3.19 11.47 13.59
N GLN A 298 4.16 11.97 12.81
CA GLN A 298 3.91 12.93 11.73
C GLN A 298 3.21 12.26 10.53
N MET A 299 2.54 13.07 9.71
CA MET A 299 1.83 12.56 8.51
C MET A 299 2.76 11.86 7.50
N ASP A 300 4.03 12.24 7.44
CA ASP A 300 5.03 11.56 6.61
C ASP A 300 5.35 10.15 7.10
N VAL A 301 5.28 9.92 8.41
CA VAL A 301 5.40 8.58 8.99
C VAL A 301 4.18 7.76 8.61
N LYS A 302 2.97 8.29 8.84
CA LYS A 302 1.72 7.63 8.45
C LYS A 302 1.69 7.24 6.97
N LEU A 303 2.11 8.15 6.08
CA LEU A 303 2.16 7.91 4.64
C LEU A 303 3.11 6.76 4.29
N ARG A 304 4.30 6.72 4.89
CA ARG A 304 5.29 5.65 4.68
C ARG A 304 4.78 4.31 5.20
N SER A 305 4.15 4.28 6.36
CA SER A 305 3.54 3.08 6.93
C SER A 305 2.43 2.54 6.02
N LEU A 306 1.60 3.42 5.44
CA LEU A 306 0.60 3.00 4.47
C LEU A 306 1.24 2.41 3.21
N MET A 307 2.28 3.04 2.66
CA MET A 307 2.99 2.49 1.50
C MET A 307 3.58 1.11 1.81
N CYS A 308 4.13 0.90 3.00
CA CYS A 308 4.62 -0.41 3.44
C CYS A 308 3.49 -1.46 3.50
N LEU A 309 2.32 -1.11 4.04
CA LEU A 309 1.14 -1.98 4.01
C LEU A 309 0.71 -2.30 2.58
N GLY A 310 0.66 -1.31 1.69
CA GLY A 310 0.28 -1.50 0.29
C GLY A 310 1.26 -2.40 -0.48
N LEU A 311 2.54 -2.40 -0.11
CA LEU A 311 3.56 -3.32 -0.66
C LEU A 311 3.42 -4.73 -0.08
N ASN A 312 3.23 -4.86 1.23
CA ASN A 312 2.98 -6.14 1.90
C ASN A 312 1.76 -6.86 1.30
N GLU A 313 0.70 -6.09 1.05
CA GLU A 313 -0.57 -6.55 0.49
C GLU A 313 -0.55 -6.63 -1.06
N GLN A 314 0.51 -6.13 -1.70
CA GLN A 314 0.69 -6.09 -3.17
C GLN A 314 -0.40 -5.30 -3.91
N VAL A 315 -1.04 -4.34 -3.25
CA VAL A 315 -2.17 -3.54 -3.76
C VAL A 315 -1.84 -2.07 -3.98
N LEU A 316 -0.60 -1.64 -3.79
CA LEU A 316 -0.24 -0.21 -3.87
C LEU A 316 -0.68 0.46 -5.19
N HIS A 317 -0.59 -0.26 -6.31
CA HIS A 317 -1.06 0.19 -7.63
C HIS A 317 -2.59 0.28 -7.73
N LEU A 318 -3.32 -0.62 -7.07
CA LEU A 318 -4.78 -0.57 -6.96
C LEU A 318 -5.23 0.56 -6.04
N TRP A 319 -4.52 0.82 -4.95
CA TRP A 319 -4.81 1.97 -4.08
C TRP A 319 -4.63 3.30 -4.81
N LEU A 320 -3.59 3.44 -5.66
CA LEU A 320 -3.48 4.62 -6.51
C LEU A 320 -4.70 4.80 -7.41
N GLU A 321 -5.18 3.72 -8.03
CA GLU A 321 -6.39 3.74 -8.85
C GLU A 321 -7.63 4.16 -8.05
N VAL A 322 -7.84 3.59 -6.85
CA VAL A 322 -8.94 3.95 -5.95
C VAL A 322 -8.89 5.45 -5.63
N LEU A 323 -7.73 5.96 -5.23
CA LEU A 323 -7.54 7.38 -4.93
C LEU A 323 -7.81 8.29 -6.13
N CYS A 324 -7.32 7.94 -7.33
CA CYS A 324 -7.52 8.73 -8.54
C CYS A 324 -8.96 8.64 -9.08
N SER A 325 -9.67 7.57 -8.75
CA SER A 325 -11.07 7.35 -9.14
C SER A 325 -12.06 8.12 -8.24
N CYS A 326 -11.62 8.60 -7.07
CA CYS A 326 -12.43 9.40 -6.16
C CYS A 326 -12.56 10.87 -6.65
N VAL A 327 -13.27 11.07 -7.77
CA VAL A 327 -13.28 12.34 -8.52
C VAL A 327 -13.66 13.55 -7.67
N GLU A 328 -14.66 13.43 -6.80
CA GLU A 328 -15.11 14.53 -5.93
C GLU A 328 -13.97 15.02 -5.02
N VAL A 329 -13.28 14.09 -4.37
CA VAL A 329 -12.19 14.39 -3.44
C VAL A 329 -10.96 14.86 -4.21
N VAL A 330 -10.62 14.22 -5.33
CA VAL A 330 -9.51 14.64 -6.19
C VAL A 330 -9.69 16.08 -6.66
N GLN A 331 -10.89 16.47 -7.13
CA GLN A 331 -11.17 17.83 -7.58
C GLN A 331 -11.10 18.86 -6.45
N LYS A 332 -11.40 18.47 -5.21
CA LYS A 332 -11.23 19.32 -4.03
C LYS A 332 -9.74 19.59 -3.74
N TRP A 333 -8.91 18.55 -3.81
CA TRP A 333 -7.52 18.59 -3.34
C TRP A 333 -6.49 18.96 -4.41
N TYR A 334 -6.79 18.78 -5.70
CA TYR A 334 -5.80 18.91 -6.77
C TYR A 334 -6.20 19.85 -7.89
N GLN A 335 -5.19 20.41 -8.54
CA GLN A 335 -5.30 21.17 -9.76
C GLN A 335 -5.51 20.24 -10.96
N PRO A 336 -6.21 20.68 -12.03
CA PRO A 336 -6.50 19.84 -13.20
C PRO A 336 -5.28 19.27 -13.92
N TRP A 337 -4.12 19.95 -13.83
CA TRP A 337 -2.85 19.53 -14.45
C TRP A 337 -2.04 18.53 -13.60
N SER A 338 -2.53 18.15 -12.41
CA SER A 338 -1.89 17.19 -11.51
C SER A 338 -1.86 15.77 -12.11
N PHE A 339 -1.01 14.89 -11.56
CA PHE A 339 -0.97 13.50 -12.01
C PHE A 339 -2.27 12.77 -11.70
N VAL A 340 -2.80 12.95 -10.49
CA VAL A 340 -4.06 12.36 -10.01
C VAL A 340 -5.30 12.85 -10.78
N CYS A 341 -5.30 14.05 -11.37
CA CYS A 341 -6.39 14.49 -12.25
C CYS A 341 -6.20 14.07 -13.72
N SER A 342 -4.96 13.88 -14.17
CA SER A 342 -4.62 13.55 -15.55
C SER A 342 -4.63 12.04 -15.81
N PRO A 343 -4.74 11.57 -17.06
CA PRO A 343 -4.48 10.17 -17.41
C PRO A 343 -3.09 9.64 -17.02
N GLY A 344 -2.15 10.51 -16.65
CA GLY A 344 -0.80 10.15 -16.21
C GLY A 344 -0.75 9.21 -15.00
N TRP A 345 -1.77 9.20 -14.14
CA TRP A 345 -1.83 8.22 -13.03
C TRP A 345 -1.86 6.77 -13.52
N VAL A 346 -2.34 6.51 -14.74
CA VAL A 346 -2.35 5.15 -15.32
C VAL A 346 -0.93 4.66 -15.58
N GLN A 347 -0.04 5.55 -16.05
CA GLN A 347 1.38 5.25 -16.20
C GLN A 347 1.98 4.83 -14.86
N ILE A 348 1.75 5.66 -13.84
CA ILE A 348 2.26 5.48 -12.48
C ILE A 348 1.73 4.18 -11.88
N LYS A 349 0.46 3.86 -12.11
CA LYS A 349 -0.15 2.58 -11.72
C LYS A 349 0.61 1.41 -12.33
N CYS A 350 0.91 1.43 -13.63
CA CYS A 350 1.66 0.36 -14.29
C CYS A 350 3.08 0.23 -13.75
N GLU A 351 3.78 1.34 -13.51
CA GLU A 351 5.11 1.32 -12.88
C GLU A 351 5.04 0.65 -11.50
N LEU A 352 4.10 1.10 -10.65
CA LEU A 352 3.92 0.53 -9.30
C LEU A 352 3.49 -0.95 -9.33
N ARG A 353 2.76 -1.38 -10.36
CA ARG A 353 2.34 -2.79 -10.53
C ARG A 353 3.53 -3.72 -10.62
N VAL A 354 4.69 -3.28 -11.13
CA VAL A 354 5.92 -4.10 -11.17
C VAL A 354 6.26 -4.62 -9.78
N LEU A 355 6.05 -3.82 -8.72
CA LEU A 355 6.34 -4.21 -7.34
C LEU A 355 5.39 -5.29 -6.79
N SER A 356 4.19 -5.46 -7.36
CA SER A 356 3.27 -6.54 -6.98
C SER A 356 3.85 -7.92 -7.26
N GLN A 357 4.93 -8.02 -8.04
CA GLN A 357 5.64 -9.27 -8.33
C GLN A 357 6.45 -9.78 -7.11
N PHE A 358 6.79 -8.90 -6.17
CA PHE A 358 7.68 -9.18 -5.04
C PHE A 358 6.92 -9.35 -3.72
N ALA A 359 7.42 -10.21 -2.84
CA ALA A 359 6.83 -10.46 -1.53
C ALA A 359 7.53 -9.61 -0.45
N PHE A 360 6.80 -8.65 0.13
CA PHE A 360 7.31 -7.77 1.17
C PHE A 360 6.93 -8.26 2.58
N ASN A 361 7.79 -7.97 3.55
CA ASN A 361 7.57 -8.08 4.99
C ASN A 361 8.09 -6.83 5.67
N LEU A 362 7.33 -5.75 5.55
CA LEU A 362 7.70 -4.44 6.09
C LEU A 362 6.89 -4.14 7.35
N ASN A 363 7.56 -3.81 8.45
CA ASN A 363 6.91 -3.42 9.69
C ASN A 363 6.27 -2.01 9.56
N PRO A 364 4.92 -1.87 9.60
CA PRO A 364 4.27 -0.57 9.52
C PRO A 364 4.56 0.33 10.72
N ASP A 365 4.97 -0.24 11.85
CA ASP A 365 5.30 0.49 13.09
C ASP A 365 6.80 0.76 13.24
N TRP A 366 7.60 0.50 12.19
CA TRP A 366 9.08 0.62 12.21
C TRP A 366 9.59 1.96 12.76
N GLU A 367 8.89 3.03 12.45
CA GLU A 367 9.27 4.40 12.81
C GLU A 367 8.56 4.93 14.05
N LEU A 368 7.73 4.10 14.68
CA LEU A 368 7.11 4.42 15.95
C LEU A 368 8.09 4.15 17.09
N PRO A 369 8.01 4.91 18.19
CA PRO A 369 8.77 4.60 19.39
C PRO A 369 8.45 3.17 19.84
N ALA A 370 9.48 2.42 20.21
CA ALA A 370 9.32 1.07 20.73
C ALA A 370 8.27 1.08 21.84
N ARG A 371 7.24 0.24 21.69
CA ARG A 371 6.28 0.02 22.78
C ARG A 371 7.07 -0.46 23.98
N LYS A 372 7.16 0.37 25.02
CA LYS A 372 7.51 -0.14 26.35
C LYS A 372 6.42 -1.15 26.65
N GLU A 373 6.74 -2.45 26.64
CA GLU A 373 5.85 -3.46 27.19
C GLU A 373 5.61 -3.09 28.65
N GLN A 374 4.53 -2.34 28.89
CA GLN A 374 3.89 -2.41 30.18
C GLN A 374 3.31 -3.81 30.21
N SER A 375 4.05 -4.73 30.83
CA SER A 375 3.50 -5.95 31.39
C SER A 375 2.47 -5.55 32.45
N GLN A 376 1.35 -4.96 32.05
CA GLN A 376 0.15 -4.99 32.85
C GLN A 376 -0.39 -6.40 32.68
N PRO A 377 -0.37 -7.25 33.73
CA PRO A 377 -1.08 -8.50 33.65
C PRO A 377 -2.52 -8.16 33.28
N LEU A 378 -3.09 -8.91 32.33
CA LEU A 378 -4.53 -8.99 32.07
C LEU A 378 -5.23 -9.45 33.36
N LYS A 379 -5.37 -8.55 34.32
CA LYS A 379 -6.15 -8.71 35.53
C LYS A 379 -6.93 -7.42 35.70
N ASP A 380 -8.21 -7.62 35.99
CA ASP A 380 -9.19 -6.64 36.46
C ASP A 380 -10.14 -6.05 35.42
N GLY A 381 -9.79 -5.99 34.12
CA GLY A 381 -10.76 -5.53 33.08
C GLY A 381 -11.80 -6.58 32.66
N VAL A 382 -11.38 -7.85 32.54
CA VAL A 382 -12.23 -8.96 32.03
C VAL A 382 -13.05 -9.60 33.15
N ARG A 383 -12.57 -9.51 34.40
CA ARG A 383 -13.27 -10.07 35.57
C ARG A 383 -14.49 -9.22 35.96
N ASP A 384 -14.41 -7.91 35.80
CA ASP A 384 -15.51 -6.98 36.14
C ASP A 384 -16.64 -7.00 35.09
N MET A 385 -16.33 -7.33 33.83
CA MET A 385 -17.33 -7.41 32.76
C MET A 385 -18.12 -8.72 32.80
N LEU A 386 -17.49 -9.82 33.22
CA LEU A 386 -18.11 -11.14 33.37
C LEU A 386 -18.96 -11.28 34.66
N VAL A 387 -18.80 -10.38 35.62
CA VAL A 387 -19.59 -10.39 36.88
C VAL A 387 -20.85 -9.51 36.80
N LYS A 388 -20.91 -8.54 35.87
CA LYS A 388 -22.05 -7.61 35.75
C LYS A 388 -23.18 -8.07 34.82
N HIS A 389 -22.97 -9.09 34.00
CA HIS A 389 -24.02 -9.68 33.17
C HIS A 389 -24.26 -11.12 33.63
N HIS A 390 -25.29 -11.31 34.47
CA HIS A 390 -25.78 -12.60 34.95
C HIS A 390 -26.11 -13.60 33.81
N LEU A 391 -25.11 -14.27 33.28
CA LEU A 391 -25.26 -15.39 32.37
C LEU A 391 -24.42 -16.55 32.91
N PHE A 392 -25.14 -17.57 33.38
CA PHE A 392 -24.71 -18.86 33.92
C PHE A 392 -24.46 -18.94 35.43
N SER A 393 -25.56 -19.24 36.14
CA SER A 393 -25.56 -20.09 37.33
C SER A 393 -25.25 -21.52 36.88
N TRP A 394 -24.28 -22.15 37.53
CA TRP A 394 -24.22 -23.60 37.71
C TRP A 394 -23.63 -23.85 39.09
N ASP A 395 -24.46 -24.37 40.00
CA ASP A 395 -24.04 -24.98 41.25
C ASP A 395 -23.24 -26.26 40.96
N LEU A 396 -22.12 -26.39 41.68
CA LEU A 396 -21.30 -27.58 41.98
C LEU A 396 -20.87 -28.52 40.84
#